data_AF-A0A2T7SMI8-F1
#
_entry.id   AF-A0A2T7SMI8-F1
#
_cell.length_a   1.000
_cell.length_b   1.000
_cell.length_c   1.000
_cell.angle_alpha   90.00
_cell.angle_beta   90.00
_cell.angle_gamma   90.00
#
_symmetry.space_group_name_H-M   'P 1'
#
loop_
_entity.id
_entity.type
_entity.pdbx_description
1 polymer ?
#
loop_
_entity_poly.entity_id
_entity_poly.type
_entity_poly.pdbx_seq_one_letter_code
_entity_poly.pdbx_strand_id
1 'polypeptide(L)'
;MPAYRTIRVSGPEGPVEAVADVVAWQARESYPDILSAGGPLFGVVREREAGGWELVSSFSGLAPQDGRDSMGSQFRRRAQECEKAGDRAGYEECMRAAERMEWETLDELTVLGVRHRVARAECYVRSGADGPEPPRPTDPDPMASGESHKAPDPTAGFVFDPVIATGMSEGILKVELLSLVRKPGTVPDEVRDDSRIAARTHPGGILLPATFMTAEKESGRWRPDSTGTCTTPQGARDTLAVALRVMIPWQLGLEPERRAPYLAAADRLDAERGNEVEVEGRRFRVVRIERLVRIGPDGPEGPRPSDPDPQPPVMVQHERAVAEGLISEDDDEDAPIELDENTRRLAALFHEEEARRRELLAQRRERGRDA
;
A
#
# COMPACT_ATOMS: atom_id res chain seq x y z
N MET A 1 20.60 22.22 -15.05
CA MET A 1 19.35 22.02 -14.29
C MET A 1 19.55 20.92 -13.28
N PRO A 2 19.09 21.05 -12.02
CA PRO A 2 19.18 19.97 -11.04
C PRO A 2 18.50 18.69 -11.52
N ALA A 3 19.04 17.51 -11.15
CA ALA A 3 18.53 16.22 -11.61
C ALA A 3 17.03 16.03 -11.29
N TYR A 4 16.61 16.37 -10.07
CA TYR A 4 15.21 16.30 -9.64
C TYR A 4 14.26 17.24 -10.43
N ARG A 5 14.77 18.17 -11.25
CA ARG A 5 13.94 19.03 -12.15
C ARG A 5 13.92 18.55 -13.60
N THR A 6 14.52 17.40 -13.89
CA THR A 6 14.65 16.88 -15.25
C THR A 6 14.02 15.50 -15.31
N ILE A 7 13.21 15.24 -16.33
CA ILE A 7 12.72 13.90 -16.64
C ILE A 7 13.54 13.41 -17.83
N ARG A 8 14.26 12.30 -17.62
CA ARG A 8 15.07 11.68 -18.67
C ARG A 8 14.26 10.55 -19.26
N VAL A 9 14.11 10.57 -20.58
CA VAL A 9 13.37 9.56 -21.31
C VAL A 9 14.35 8.80 -22.18
N SER A 10 14.31 7.47 -22.12
CA SER A 10 15.04 6.57 -23.00
C SER A 10 14.07 5.70 -23.79
N GLY A 11 14.54 5.14 -24.90
CA GLY A 11 13.80 4.09 -25.60
C GLY A 11 13.70 2.82 -24.74
N PRO A 12 12.74 1.94 -25.04
CA PRO A 12 12.62 0.66 -24.32
C PRO A 12 13.87 -0.19 -24.52
N GLU A 13 14.34 -0.82 -23.43
CA GLU A 13 15.54 -1.66 -23.43
C GLU A 13 15.29 -3.09 -23.95
N GLY A 14 14.02 -3.48 -24.07
CA GLY A 14 13.61 -4.80 -24.52
C GLY A 14 12.16 -4.85 -25.03
N PRO A 15 11.73 -6.04 -25.50
CA PRO A 15 10.41 -6.20 -26.12
C PRO A 15 9.26 -6.09 -25.12
N VAL A 16 9.46 -6.50 -23.86
CA VAL A 16 8.42 -6.42 -22.81
C VAL A 16 8.17 -4.96 -22.45
N GLU A 17 9.25 -4.18 -22.29
CA GLU A 17 9.23 -2.75 -22.00
C GLU A 17 8.58 -1.98 -23.15
N ALA A 18 8.88 -2.35 -24.40
CA ALA A 18 8.26 -1.73 -25.57
C ALA A 18 6.75 -1.95 -25.63
N VAL A 19 6.29 -3.18 -25.35
CA VAL A 19 4.85 -3.49 -25.30
C VAL A 19 4.19 -2.76 -24.12
N ALA A 20 4.83 -2.74 -22.95
CA ALA A 20 4.32 -2.02 -21.78
C ALA A 20 4.17 -0.52 -22.05
N ASP A 21 5.11 0.12 -22.74
CA ASP A 21 5.03 1.53 -23.10
C ASP A 21 3.87 1.81 -24.07
N VAL A 22 3.65 0.95 -25.07
CA VAL A 22 2.51 1.06 -25.99
C VAL A 22 1.17 0.86 -25.27
N VAL A 23 1.07 -0.14 -24.40
CA VAL A 23 -0.16 -0.39 -23.61
C VAL A 23 -0.44 0.79 -22.68
N ALA A 24 0.59 1.36 -22.05
CA ALA A 24 0.46 2.56 -21.22
C ALA A 24 -0.04 3.77 -22.04
N TRP A 25 0.44 3.93 -23.28
CA TRP A 25 -0.04 4.97 -24.19
C TRP A 25 -1.52 4.78 -24.55
N GLN A 26 -1.93 3.57 -24.92
CA GLN A 26 -3.32 3.26 -25.26
C GLN A 26 -4.27 3.43 -24.07
N ALA A 27 -3.82 3.08 -22.87
CA ALA A 27 -4.58 3.28 -21.64
C ALA A 27 -4.89 4.76 -21.40
N ARG A 28 -3.99 5.68 -21.77
CA ARG A 28 -4.23 7.12 -21.66
C ARG A 28 -5.38 7.61 -22.52
N GLU A 29 -5.63 7.00 -23.68
CA GLU A 29 -6.77 7.34 -24.54
C GLU A 29 -8.09 6.81 -23.96
N SER A 30 -8.07 5.60 -23.40
CA SER A 30 -9.27 4.96 -22.82
C SER A 30 -9.64 5.51 -21.44
N TYR A 31 -8.63 5.95 -20.68
CA TYR A 31 -8.75 6.46 -19.31
C TYR A 31 -8.05 7.82 -19.18
N PRO A 32 -8.59 8.88 -19.82
CA PRO A 32 -7.92 10.18 -19.93
C PRO A 32 -7.87 10.97 -18.62
N ASP A 33 -8.82 10.74 -17.71
CA ASP A 33 -8.89 11.47 -16.46
C ASP A 33 -7.94 10.87 -15.43
N ILE A 34 -7.25 11.72 -14.67
CA ILE A 34 -6.48 11.29 -13.51
C ILE A 34 -7.15 11.82 -12.25
N LEU A 35 -7.50 10.89 -11.37
CA LEU A 35 -8.12 11.15 -10.09
C LEU A 35 -7.19 10.68 -8.99
N SER A 36 -7.31 11.29 -7.82
CA SER A 36 -6.64 10.77 -6.64
C SER A 36 -7.35 9.51 -6.15
N ALA A 37 -6.58 8.52 -5.76
CA ALA A 37 -7.08 7.21 -5.33
C ALA A 37 -6.76 6.99 -3.86
N GLY A 38 -7.74 7.24 -2.99
CA GLY A 38 -7.55 7.10 -1.54
C GLY A 38 -6.62 8.14 -0.92
N GLY A 39 -6.07 7.79 0.24
CA GLY A 39 -5.06 8.58 0.96
C GLY A 39 -3.65 8.39 0.43
N PRO A 40 -2.68 9.19 0.90
CA PRO A 40 -1.27 8.92 0.66
C PRO A 40 -0.83 7.61 1.32
N LEU A 41 0.25 7.03 0.81
CA LEU A 41 0.93 5.91 1.44
C LEU A 41 2.26 6.37 2.02
N PHE A 42 2.68 5.71 3.10
CA PHE A 42 3.94 5.98 3.79
C PHE A 42 4.84 4.76 3.76
N GLY A 43 6.12 5.01 3.52
CA GLY A 43 7.19 4.02 3.51
C GLY A 43 8.45 4.59 4.13
N VAL A 44 9.48 3.76 4.33
CA VAL A 44 10.75 4.19 4.93
C VAL A 44 11.85 4.10 3.89
N VAL A 45 12.57 5.19 3.73
CA VAL A 45 13.74 5.27 2.86
C VAL A 45 15.00 5.52 3.67
N ARG A 46 16.14 5.10 3.15
CA ARG A 46 17.46 5.47 3.66
C ARG A 46 18.30 6.13 2.58
N GLU A 47 19.15 7.06 2.99
CA GLU A 47 20.13 7.70 2.13
C GLU A 47 21.23 6.68 1.74
N ARG A 48 21.68 6.74 0.48
CA ARG A 48 22.72 5.86 -0.04
C ARG A 48 24.05 6.59 -0.09
N GLU A 49 25.15 5.87 0.17
CA GLU A 49 26.51 6.41 0.04
C GLU A 49 26.80 6.93 -1.38
N ALA A 50 26.27 6.24 -2.40
CA ALA A 50 26.40 6.64 -3.81
C ALA A 50 25.51 7.84 -4.21
N GLY A 51 24.76 8.40 -3.26
CA GLY A 51 23.73 9.41 -3.51
C GLY A 51 22.36 8.81 -3.82
N GLY A 52 21.34 9.63 -3.60
CA GLY A 52 19.94 9.23 -3.71
C GLY A 52 19.46 8.45 -2.48
N TRP A 53 18.27 7.85 -2.61
CA TRP A 53 17.61 7.14 -1.52
C TRP A 53 17.24 5.72 -1.95
N GLU A 54 17.08 4.82 -1.00
CA GLU A 54 16.65 3.44 -1.20
C GLU A 54 15.43 3.16 -0.32
N LEU A 55 14.43 2.49 -0.87
CA LEU A 55 13.30 2.00 -0.11
C LEU A 55 13.70 0.79 0.74
N VAL A 56 13.52 0.90 2.06
CA VAL A 56 13.81 -0.19 3.01
C VAL A 56 12.55 -0.81 3.61
N SER A 57 11.42 -0.11 3.57
CA SER A 57 10.10 -0.62 3.93
C SER A 57 9.09 -0.31 2.85
N SER A 58 8.19 -1.25 2.54
CA SER A 58 7.13 -1.10 1.54
C SER A 58 6.26 0.13 1.83
N PHE A 59 5.74 0.76 0.76
CA PHE A 59 4.71 1.80 0.86
C PHE A 59 3.35 1.17 1.15
N SER A 60 3.17 0.71 2.38
CA SER A 60 1.94 0.08 2.86
C SER A 60 1.30 0.82 4.03
N GLY A 61 1.99 1.80 4.64
CA GLY A 61 1.43 2.62 5.72
C GLY A 61 0.34 3.54 5.22
N LEU A 62 -0.79 3.59 5.92
CA LEU A 62 -1.96 4.44 5.62
C LEU A 62 -1.91 5.77 6.40
N ALA A 63 -1.10 5.83 7.46
CA ALA A 63 -0.81 7.03 8.24
C ALA A 63 0.71 7.22 8.39
N PRO A 64 1.18 8.44 8.69
CA PRO A 64 2.60 8.70 8.96
C PRO A 64 3.16 7.80 10.07
N GLN A 65 2.40 7.56 11.15
CA GLN A 65 2.82 6.69 12.24
C GLN A 65 3.16 5.25 11.79
N ASP A 66 2.46 4.68 10.80
CA ASP A 66 2.78 3.35 10.27
C ASP A 66 4.20 3.30 9.67
N GLY A 67 4.62 4.40 9.04
CA GLY A 67 5.97 4.58 8.53
C GLY A 67 7.00 4.67 9.65
N ARG A 68 6.66 5.34 10.76
CA ARG A 68 7.51 5.46 11.95
C ARG A 68 7.68 4.11 12.66
N ASP A 69 6.59 3.37 12.85
CA ASP A 69 6.63 2.03 13.44
C ASP A 69 7.46 1.06 12.58
N SER A 70 7.28 1.15 11.26
CA SER A 70 8.12 0.43 10.29
C SER A 70 9.60 0.80 10.46
N MET A 71 9.93 2.10 10.64
CA MET A 71 11.31 2.56 10.84
C MET A 71 11.91 2.02 12.15
N GLY A 72 11.14 2.03 13.25
CA GLY A 72 11.54 1.39 14.51
C GLY A 72 11.82 -0.10 14.33
N SER A 73 10.98 -0.82 13.58
CA SER A 73 11.22 -2.22 13.24
C SER A 73 12.49 -2.42 12.39
N GLN A 74 12.84 -1.51 11.49
CA GLN A 74 14.10 -1.57 10.75
C GLN A 74 15.30 -1.43 11.69
N PHE A 75 15.25 -0.51 12.64
CA PHE A 75 16.32 -0.32 13.61
C PHE A 75 16.50 -1.55 14.51
N ARG A 76 15.43 -2.20 14.96
CA ARG A 76 15.52 -3.48 15.68
C ARG A 76 16.17 -4.60 14.85
N ARG A 77 15.79 -4.73 13.57
CA ARG A 77 16.45 -5.70 12.66
C ARG A 77 17.94 -5.38 12.49
N ARG A 78 18.29 -4.10 12.33
CA ARG A 78 19.68 -3.67 12.20
C ARG A 78 20.49 -3.89 13.48
N ALA A 79 19.89 -3.71 14.65
CA ALA A 79 20.51 -4.03 15.93
C ALA A 79 20.89 -5.52 16.00
N GLN A 80 19.98 -6.42 15.62
CA GLN A 80 20.26 -7.86 15.56
C GLN A 80 21.40 -8.21 14.59
N GLU A 81 21.52 -7.51 13.46
CA GLU A 81 22.64 -7.66 12.54
C GLU A 81 23.97 -7.22 13.19
N CYS A 82 23.98 -6.09 13.89
CA CYS A 82 25.15 -5.60 14.61
C CYS A 82 25.59 -6.56 15.72
N GLU A 83 24.63 -7.09 16.50
CA GLU A 83 24.90 -8.09 17.54
C GLU A 83 25.54 -9.36 16.95
N LYS A 84 24.98 -9.88 15.85
CA LYS A 84 25.55 -11.04 15.13
C LYS A 84 26.96 -10.76 14.61
N ALA A 85 27.26 -9.52 14.25
CA ALA A 85 28.58 -9.07 13.80
C ALA A 85 29.55 -8.75 14.96
N GLY A 86 29.10 -8.80 16.22
CA GLY A 86 29.90 -8.41 17.38
C GLY A 86 30.10 -6.89 17.53
N ASP A 87 29.34 -6.08 16.79
CA ASP A 87 29.37 -4.62 16.87
C ASP A 87 28.43 -4.13 17.98
N ARG A 88 28.99 -4.01 19.19
CA ARG A 88 28.24 -3.57 20.36
C ARG A 88 27.78 -2.11 20.26
N ALA A 89 28.62 -1.23 19.71
CA ALA A 89 28.26 0.18 19.57
C ALA A 89 27.12 0.35 18.56
N GLY A 90 27.18 -0.37 17.43
CA GLY A 90 26.12 -0.36 16.44
C GLY A 90 24.80 -0.91 16.97
N TYR A 91 24.83 -1.96 17.78
CA TYR A 91 23.66 -2.49 18.48
C TYR A 91 23.00 -1.43 19.38
N GLU A 92 23.79 -0.78 20.25
CA GLU A 92 23.28 0.21 21.20
C GLU A 92 22.71 1.45 20.51
N GLU A 93 23.34 1.90 19.43
CA GLU A 93 22.82 3.00 18.63
C GLU A 93 21.49 2.65 17.94
N CYS A 94 21.38 1.46 17.36
CA CYS A 94 20.15 1.00 16.72
C CYS A 94 19.00 0.81 17.72
N MET A 95 19.27 0.23 18.89
CA MET A 95 18.24 0.04 19.92
C MET A 95 17.75 1.37 20.50
N ARG A 96 18.66 2.33 20.75
CA ARG A 96 18.28 3.69 21.16
C ARG A 96 17.44 4.40 20.10
N ALA A 97 17.77 4.20 18.82
CA ALA A 97 16.96 4.72 17.73
C ALA A 97 15.55 4.10 17.71
N ALA A 98 15.44 2.78 17.88
CA ALA A 98 14.17 2.09 17.96
C ALA A 98 13.30 2.58 19.13
N GLU A 99 13.88 2.73 20.32
CA GLU A 99 13.21 3.26 21.51
C GLU A 99 12.67 4.68 21.26
N ARG A 100 13.44 5.55 20.60
CA ARG A 100 12.94 6.88 20.23
C ARG A 100 11.72 6.82 19.32
N MET A 101 11.68 5.89 18.36
CA MET A 101 10.52 5.73 17.48
C MET A 101 9.26 5.29 18.22
N GLU A 102 9.41 4.65 19.39
CA GLU A 102 8.29 4.17 20.21
C GLU A 102 7.63 5.28 21.04
N TRP A 103 8.36 6.38 21.28
CA TRP A 103 7.93 7.50 22.12
C TRP A 103 7.71 8.81 21.36
N GLU A 104 8.53 9.08 20.34
CA GLU A 104 8.59 10.35 19.65
C GLU A 104 8.01 10.26 18.22
N THR A 105 7.33 11.33 17.80
CA THR A 105 6.84 11.49 16.42
C THR A 105 7.98 11.98 15.51
N LEU A 106 8.92 11.09 15.18
CA LEU A 106 10.09 11.39 14.35
C LEU A 106 9.90 10.91 12.92
N ASP A 107 9.96 11.82 11.95
CA ASP A 107 9.91 11.49 10.53
C ASP A 107 11.28 11.25 9.90
N GLU A 108 12.36 11.61 10.61
CA GLU A 108 13.74 11.49 10.14
C GLU A 108 14.70 11.20 11.29
N LEU A 109 15.64 10.28 11.06
CA LEU A 109 16.68 9.95 12.03
C LEU A 109 17.95 9.49 11.32
N THR A 110 19.12 9.87 11.85
CA THR A 110 20.41 9.32 11.40
C THR A 110 20.86 8.25 12.37
N VAL A 111 21.13 7.04 11.84
CA VAL A 111 21.53 5.87 12.61
C VAL A 111 22.67 5.19 11.86
N LEU A 112 23.78 4.91 12.55
CA LEU A 112 25.03 4.41 11.97
C LEU A 112 25.56 5.30 10.84
N GLY A 113 25.41 6.62 10.98
CA GLY A 113 25.81 7.60 9.97
C GLY A 113 24.92 7.64 8.71
N VAL A 114 23.82 6.88 8.67
CA VAL A 114 22.89 6.84 7.54
C VAL A 114 21.56 7.50 7.91
N ARG A 115 21.13 8.46 7.10
CA ARG A 115 19.86 9.16 7.26
C ARG A 115 18.70 8.29 6.79
N HIS A 116 17.68 8.15 7.62
CA HIS A 116 16.43 7.45 7.35
C HIS A 116 15.28 8.45 7.41
N ARG A 117 14.28 8.30 6.55
CA ARG A 117 13.13 9.20 6.47
C ARG A 117 11.83 8.43 6.19
N VAL A 118 10.73 8.84 6.81
CA VAL A 118 9.37 8.50 6.37
C VAL A 118 9.10 9.25 5.08
N ALA A 119 8.95 8.53 3.98
CA ALA A 119 8.62 9.11 2.68
C ALA A 119 7.13 8.95 2.38
N ARG A 120 6.59 9.90 1.63
CA ARG A 120 5.18 9.98 1.25
C ARG A 120 5.00 9.70 -0.25
N ALA A 121 4.05 8.84 -0.59
CA ALA A 121 3.62 8.58 -1.95
C ALA A 121 2.16 9.02 -2.15
N GLU A 122 1.89 9.80 -3.19
CA GLU A 122 0.52 10.06 -3.63
C GLU A 122 0.02 8.95 -4.54
N CYS A 123 -1.21 8.51 -4.29
CA CYS A 123 -1.90 7.49 -5.07
C CYS A 123 -2.87 8.13 -6.07
N TYR A 124 -2.83 7.65 -7.31
CA TYR A 124 -3.66 8.12 -8.41
C TYR A 124 -4.25 6.94 -9.17
N VAL A 125 -5.41 7.16 -9.76
CA VAL A 125 -6.08 6.22 -10.65
C VAL A 125 -6.46 6.94 -11.93
N ARG A 126 -6.21 6.29 -13.06
CA ARG A 126 -6.77 6.73 -14.34
C ARG A 126 -8.23 6.31 -14.42
N SER A 127 -9.07 7.15 -15.00
CA SER A 127 -10.49 6.87 -15.20
C SER A 127 -10.95 7.32 -16.58
N GLY A 128 -11.94 6.61 -17.11
CA GLY A 128 -12.61 6.93 -18.36
C GLY A 128 -14.12 6.78 -18.23
N ALA A 129 -14.82 6.73 -19.36
CA ALA A 129 -16.28 6.60 -19.41
C ALA A 129 -16.78 5.35 -18.66
N ASP A 130 -16.03 4.25 -18.75
CA ASP A 130 -16.37 2.98 -18.10
C ASP A 130 -15.89 2.89 -16.64
N GLY A 131 -15.29 3.95 -16.10
CA GLY A 131 -14.76 4.01 -14.74
C GLY A 131 -13.23 3.89 -14.65
N PRO A 132 -12.70 3.50 -13.48
CA PRO A 132 -11.27 3.41 -13.23
C PRO A 132 -10.61 2.31 -14.05
N GLU A 133 -9.35 2.55 -14.40
CA GLU A 133 -8.51 1.65 -15.19
C GLU A 133 -8.31 0.30 -14.45
N PRO A 134 -8.63 -0.84 -15.09
CA PRO A 134 -8.32 -2.16 -14.56
C PRO A 134 -6.82 -2.50 -14.74
N PRO A 135 -6.32 -3.61 -14.16
CA PRO A 135 -4.98 -4.11 -14.46
C PRO A 135 -4.74 -4.21 -15.97
N ARG A 136 -3.55 -3.78 -16.40
CA ARG A 136 -3.08 -3.92 -17.78
C ARG A 136 -2.64 -5.36 -18.03
N PRO A 137 -2.71 -5.86 -19.28
CA PRO A 137 -2.17 -7.18 -19.63
C PRO A 137 -0.67 -7.35 -19.34
N THR A 138 0.07 -6.25 -19.23
CA THR A 138 1.52 -6.23 -18.92
C THR A 138 1.82 -6.13 -17.43
N ASP A 139 0.81 -5.94 -16.57
CA ASP A 139 1.03 -5.91 -15.14
C ASP A 139 1.33 -7.33 -14.62
N PRO A 140 2.40 -7.54 -13.83
CA PRO A 140 2.73 -8.86 -13.31
C PRO A 140 1.63 -9.43 -12.41
N ASP A 141 1.09 -10.58 -12.81
CA ASP A 141 0.04 -11.28 -12.06
C ASP A 141 0.34 -12.79 -11.92
N PRO A 142 1.48 -13.17 -11.31
CA PRO A 142 1.99 -14.54 -11.36
C PRO A 142 1.33 -15.50 -10.37
N MET A 143 0.66 -14.98 -9.33
CA MET A 143 0.17 -15.81 -8.23
C MET A 143 -1.16 -16.48 -8.57
N ALA A 144 -1.34 -17.71 -8.07
CA ALA A 144 -2.63 -18.38 -8.07
C ALA A 144 -3.58 -17.73 -7.05
N SER A 145 -4.88 -17.95 -7.21
CA SER A 145 -5.88 -17.52 -6.23
C SER A 145 -5.57 -18.06 -4.84
N GLY A 146 -5.60 -17.14 -3.85
CA GLY A 146 -5.27 -17.38 -2.45
C GLY A 146 -3.76 -17.40 -2.13
N GLU A 147 -2.89 -17.24 -3.13
CA GLU A 147 -1.44 -17.31 -2.96
C GLU A 147 -0.73 -15.97 -3.14
N SER A 148 -1.47 -14.86 -3.23
CA SER A 148 -0.91 -13.52 -3.43
C SER A 148 0.12 -13.10 -2.37
N HIS A 149 -0.02 -13.58 -1.13
CA HIS A 149 0.93 -13.34 -0.03
C HIS A 149 2.35 -13.88 -0.30
N LYS A 150 2.53 -14.75 -1.30
CA LYS A 150 3.85 -15.26 -1.72
C LYS A 150 4.49 -14.38 -2.79
N ALA A 151 3.77 -13.41 -3.35
CA ALA A 151 4.32 -12.51 -4.35
C ALA A 151 5.47 -11.68 -3.74
N PRO A 152 6.63 -11.58 -4.41
CA PRO A 152 7.66 -10.65 -3.98
C PRO A 152 7.14 -9.21 -4.11
N ASP A 153 7.56 -8.34 -3.18
CA ASP A 153 7.30 -6.91 -3.31
C ASP A 153 8.18 -6.34 -4.45
N PRO A 154 7.60 -5.79 -5.53
CA PRO A 154 8.36 -5.20 -6.62
C PRO A 154 9.13 -3.93 -6.21
N THR A 155 8.85 -3.39 -5.01
CA THR A 155 9.52 -2.20 -4.47
C THR A 155 10.67 -2.53 -3.51
N ALA A 156 10.94 -3.80 -3.22
CA ALA A 156 12.06 -4.20 -2.39
C ALA A 156 13.40 -3.72 -2.99
N GLY A 157 14.16 -2.91 -2.25
CA GLY A 157 15.43 -2.34 -2.71
C GLY A 157 15.29 -1.28 -3.82
N PHE A 158 14.09 -0.77 -4.05
CA PHE A 158 13.85 0.22 -5.10
C PHE A 158 14.59 1.53 -4.80
N VAL A 159 15.33 2.04 -5.79
CA VAL A 159 16.18 3.23 -5.65
C VAL A 159 15.48 4.48 -6.16
N PHE A 160 15.44 5.51 -5.32
CA PHE A 160 14.90 6.82 -5.64
C PHE A 160 16.02 7.69 -6.19
N ASP A 161 16.30 7.49 -7.47
CA ASP A 161 17.30 8.27 -8.18
C ASP A 161 16.66 9.02 -9.36
N PRO A 162 16.56 10.37 -9.27
CA PRO A 162 15.99 11.18 -10.33
C PRO A 162 16.83 11.18 -11.62
N VAL A 163 18.04 10.59 -11.61
CA VAL A 163 18.90 10.48 -12.79
C VAL A 163 18.57 9.27 -13.68
N ILE A 164 17.84 8.28 -13.15
CA ILE A 164 17.43 7.09 -13.90
C ILE A 164 16.43 7.50 -14.97
N ALA A 165 16.68 7.06 -16.20
CA ALA A 165 15.79 7.31 -17.33
C ALA A 165 14.55 6.43 -17.23
N THR A 166 13.43 6.96 -17.73
CA THR A 166 12.14 6.30 -17.77
C THR A 166 11.69 6.09 -19.23
N GLY A 167 10.71 5.22 -19.46
CA GLY A 167 10.05 5.11 -20.76
C GLY A 167 9.30 6.40 -21.16
N MET A 168 8.86 6.49 -22.41
CA MET A 168 8.19 7.69 -22.91
C MET A 168 6.83 7.91 -22.24
N SER A 169 6.01 6.86 -22.19
CA SER A 169 4.66 6.93 -21.61
C SER A 169 4.72 7.17 -20.10
N GLU A 170 5.69 6.56 -19.41
CA GLU A 170 5.93 6.79 -17.99
C GLU A 170 6.46 8.21 -17.72
N GLY A 171 7.36 8.73 -18.57
CA GLY A 171 7.82 10.11 -18.50
C GLY A 171 6.70 11.14 -18.66
N ILE A 172 5.74 10.88 -19.55
CA ILE A 172 4.55 11.73 -19.73
C ILE A 172 3.62 11.64 -18.52
N LEU A 173 3.35 10.43 -18.02
CA LEU A 173 2.56 10.23 -16.81
C LEU A 173 3.17 11.00 -15.64
N LYS A 174 4.49 10.95 -15.46
CA LYS A 174 5.21 11.69 -14.42
C LYS A 174 4.99 13.20 -14.53
N VAL A 175 5.00 13.77 -15.74
CA VAL A 175 4.67 15.20 -15.96
C VAL A 175 3.22 15.50 -15.57
N GLU A 176 2.28 14.66 -15.99
CA GLU A 176 0.86 14.82 -15.68
C GLU A 176 0.65 14.81 -14.16
N LEU A 177 1.20 13.81 -13.45
CA LEU A 177 1.06 13.67 -11.99
C LEU A 177 1.77 14.79 -11.21
N LEU A 178 2.97 15.21 -11.61
CA LEU A 178 3.67 16.31 -10.94
C LEU A 178 2.92 17.64 -11.06
N SER A 179 2.17 17.82 -12.14
CA SER A 179 1.36 19.01 -12.41
C SER A 179 0.01 18.99 -11.68
N LEU A 180 -0.40 17.86 -11.11
CA LEU A 180 -1.66 17.77 -10.37
C LEU A 180 -1.56 18.49 -9.03
N VAL A 181 -2.47 19.45 -8.87
CA VAL A 181 -2.79 20.10 -7.60
C VAL A 181 -4.27 19.85 -7.34
N ARG A 182 -4.62 19.56 -6.09
CA ARG A 182 -6.02 19.30 -5.71
C ARG A 182 -6.92 20.46 -6.14
N LYS A 183 -8.06 20.14 -6.77
CA LYS A 183 -9.03 21.15 -7.23
C LYS A 183 -9.71 21.80 -6.02
N PRO A 184 -9.99 23.12 -6.03
CA PRO A 184 -10.77 23.77 -4.98
C PRO A 184 -12.08 23.02 -4.70
N GLY A 185 -12.42 22.85 -3.42
CA GLY A 185 -13.67 22.18 -3.01
C GLY A 185 -13.68 20.65 -3.15
N THR A 186 -12.58 20.02 -3.56
CA THR A 186 -12.47 18.54 -3.63
C THR A 186 -11.81 17.92 -2.39
N VAL A 187 -11.12 18.74 -1.61
CA VAL A 187 -10.43 18.39 -0.36
C VAL A 187 -10.47 19.61 0.57
N PRO A 188 -10.22 19.46 1.88
CA PRO A 188 -10.00 20.59 2.79
C PRO A 188 -8.91 21.54 2.26
N ASP A 189 -9.03 22.83 2.57
CA ASP A 189 -8.11 23.86 2.05
C ASP A 189 -6.65 23.62 2.47
N GLU A 190 -6.44 23.13 3.69
CA GLU A 190 -5.11 22.75 4.21
C GLU A 190 -4.44 21.66 3.35
N VAL A 191 -5.17 20.62 2.94
CA VAL A 191 -4.67 19.55 2.06
C VAL A 191 -4.27 20.13 0.70
N ARG A 192 -5.05 21.09 0.21
CA ARG A 192 -4.77 21.74 -1.07
C ARG A 192 -3.57 22.67 -1.00
N ASP A 193 -3.41 23.40 0.08
CA ASP A 193 -2.26 24.30 0.28
C ASP A 193 -0.97 23.52 0.47
N ASP A 194 -1.00 22.40 1.20
CA ASP A 194 0.14 21.49 1.28
C ASP A 194 0.52 20.93 -0.09
N SER A 195 -0.46 20.52 -0.91
CA SER A 195 -0.23 20.07 -2.29
C SER A 195 0.46 21.14 -3.15
N ARG A 196 0.11 22.43 -2.97
CA ARG A 196 0.76 23.55 -3.67
C ARG A 196 2.17 23.81 -3.17
N ILE A 197 2.40 23.69 -1.86
CA ILE A 197 3.72 23.83 -1.26
C ILE A 197 4.63 22.72 -1.78
N ALA A 198 4.16 21.48 -1.75
CA ALA A 198 4.87 20.30 -2.25
C ALA A 198 5.27 20.44 -3.71
N ALA A 199 4.39 20.95 -4.57
CA ALA A 199 4.72 21.19 -5.98
C ALA A 199 5.90 22.17 -6.19
N ARG A 200 6.16 23.07 -5.22
CA ARG A 200 7.28 24.01 -5.25
C ARG A 200 8.54 23.47 -4.58
N THR A 201 8.39 22.84 -3.41
CA THR A 201 9.52 22.35 -2.60
C THR A 201 10.07 21.02 -3.11
N HIS A 202 9.20 20.18 -3.67
CA HIS A 202 9.52 18.87 -4.24
C HIS A 202 9.02 18.79 -5.70
N PRO A 203 9.65 19.55 -6.62
CA PRO A 203 9.20 19.64 -8.01
C PRO A 203 9.54 18.39 -8.84
N GLY A 204 10.39 17.51 -8.31
CA GLY A 204 10.70 16.22 -8.92
C GLY A 204 9.74 15.13 -8.47
N GLY A 205 9.83 13.98 -9.14
CA GLY A 205 9.02 12.82 -8.79
C GLY A 205 9.74 11.50 -9.09
N ILE A 206 9.32 10.44 -8.42
CA ILE A 206 9.70 9.06 -8.71
C ILE A 206 8.40 8.28 -8.79
N LEU A 207 8.19 7.59 -9.91
CA LEU A 207 7.07 6.67 -10.05
C LEU A 207 7.48 5.34 -9.43
N LEU A 208 6.67 4.84 -8.52
CA LEU A 208 6.82 3.51 -7.99
C LEU A 208 6.12 2.52 -8.92
N PRO A 209 6.50 1.23 -8.90
CA PRO A 209 5.70 0.17 -9.52
C PRO A 209 4.23 0.30 -9.13
N ALA A 210 3.34 0.09 -10.09
CA ALA A 210 1.91 0.19 -9.82
C ALA A 210 1.46 -0.85 -8.81
N THR A 211 0.42 -0.49 -8.06
CA THR A 211 -0.27 -1.38 -7.14
C THR A 211 -1.73 -1.50 -7.54
N PHE A 212 -2.45 -2.38 -6.87
CA PHE A 212 -3.81 -2.75 -7.23
C PHE A 212 -4.69 -2.69 -6.00
N MET A 213 -5.93 -2.28 -6.18
CA MET A 213 -6.91 -2.28 -5.10
C MET A 213 -8.29 -2.56 -5.67
N THR A 214 -9.28 -2.61 -4.80
CA THR A 214 -10.68 -2.73 -5.16
C THR A 214 -11.32 -1.34 -5.18
N ALA A 215 -12.26 -1.13 -6.10
CA ALA A 215 -13.15 0.01 -6.09
C ALA A 215 -14.60 -0.48 -6.21
N GLU A 216 -15.50 0.14 -5.46
CA GLU A 216 -16.94 -0.13 -5.54
C GLU A 216 -17.65 1.01 -6.26
N LYS A 217 -18.63 0.67 -7.11
CA LYS A 217 -19.51 1.66 -7.74
C LYS A 217 -20.72 1.91 -6.86
N GLU A 218 -20.70 3.03 -6.14
CA GLU A 218 -21.79 3.49 -5.27
C GLU A 218 -22.47 4.73 -5.85
N SER A 219 -23.81 4.72 -5.96
CA SER A 219 -24.58 5.86 -6.46
C SER A 219 -24.05 6.44 -7.79
N GLY A 220 -23.62 5.55 -8.69
CA GLY A 220 -23.07 5.90 -10.01
C GLY A 220 -21.60 6.36 -10.01
N ARG A 221 -20.94 6.44 -8.85
CA ARG A 221 -19.55 6.87 -8.71
C ARG A 221 -18.68 5.73 -8.20
N TRP A 222 -17.49 5.61 -8.78
CA TRP A 222 -16.49 4.67 -8.27
C TRP A 222 -15.82 5.26 -7.04
N ARG A 223 -15.74 4.46 -5.99
CA ARG A 223 -15.04 4.78 -4.75
C ARG A 223 -13.94 3.76 -4.50
N PRO A 224 -12.70 4.22 -4.27
CA PRO A 224 -11.63 3.34 -3.84
C PRO A 224 -11.97 2.70 -2.48
N ASP A 225 -11.66 1.42 -2.31
CA ASP A 225 -11.65 0.78 -0.99
C ASP A 225 -10.53 1.38 -0.11
N SER A 226 -10.79 1.54 1.19
CA SER A 226 -9.86 2.21 2.12
C SER A 226 -8.82 1.28 2.75
N THR A 227 -8.81 -0.01 2.38
CA THR A 227 -8.00 -1.06 3.04
C THR A 227 -6.56 -1.19 2.54
N GLY A 228 -6.08 -0.25 1.71
CA GLY A 228 -4.71 -0.21 1.19
C GLY A 228 -4.57 -0.78 -0.23
N THR A 229 -3.32 -0.98 -0.69
CA THR A 229 -3.04 -1.48 -2.04
C THR A 229 -2.22 -2.76 -2.01
N CYS A 230 -2.44 -3.62 -3.00
CA CYS A 230 -1.78 -4.90 -3.21
C CYS A 230 -0.71 -4.78 -4.29
N THR A 231 0.35 -5.57 -4.19
CA THR A 231 1.47 -5.56 -5.15
C THR A 231 1.14 -6.23 -6.49
N THR A 232 0.07 -7.04 -6.53
CA THR A 232 -0.37 -7.77 -7.74
C THR A 232 -1.88 -7.66 -7.92
N PRO A 233 -2.39 -7.83 -9.16
CA PRO A 233 -3.83 -7.92 -9.40
C PRO A 233 -4.49 -9.07 -8.64
N GLN A 234 -3.83 -10.24 -8.55
CA GLN A 234 -4.35 -11.35 -7.76
C GLN A 234 -4.45 -11.00 -6.26
N GLY A 235 -3.54 -10.19 -5.72
CA GLY A 235 -3.67 -9.69 -4.34
C GLY A 235 -4.96 -8.91 -4.13
N ALA A 236 -5.30 -8.00 -5.05
CA ALA A 236 -6.55 -7.26 -4.97
C ALA A 236 -7.79 -8.16 -5.13
N ARG A 237 -7.71 -9.21 -5.97
CA ARG A 237 -8.79 -10.22 -6.08
C ARG A 237 -8.92 -11.04 -4.80
N ASP A 238 -7.83 -11.48 -4.19
CA ASP A 238 -7.84 -12.26 -2.96
C ASP A 238 -8.44 -11.42 -1.81
N THR A 239 -8.07 -10.14 -1.72
CA THR A 239 -8.67 -9.18 -0.78
C THR A 239 -10.17 -9.01 -1.03
N LEU A 240 -10.59 -8.86 -2.29
CA LEU A 240 -12.02 -8.78 -2.64
C LEU A 240 -12.77 -10.06 -2.28
N ALA A 241 -12.17 -11.23 -2.51
CA ALA A 241 -12.78 -12.50 -2.15
C ALA A 241 -12.98 -12.60 -0.63
N VAL A 242 -12.00 -12.18 0.18
CA VAL A 242 -12.16 -12.09 1.65
C VAL A 242 -13.24 -11.08 2.01
N ALA A 243 -13.30 -9.92 1.34
CA ALA A 243 -14.34 -8.93 1.59
C ALA A 243 -15.75 -9.49 1.33
N LEU A 244 -15.95 -10.20 0.22
CA LEU A 244 -17.22 -10.82 -0.14
C LEU A 244 -17.61 -11.95 0.83
N ARG A 245 -16.65 -12.77 1.29
CA ARG A 245 -16.93 -13.93 2.15
C ARG A 245 -17.08 -13.58 3.63
N VAL A 246 -16.35 -12.57 4.09
CA VAL A 246 -16.19 -12.27 5.52
C VAL A 246 -16.65 -10.85 5.84
N MET A 247 -15.99 -9.84 5.27
CA MET A 247 -16.15 -8.45 5.73
C MET A 247 -17.54 -7.89 5.44
N ILE A 248 -18.05 -8.07 4.22
CA ILE A 248 -19.39 -7.60 3.83
C ILE A 248 -20.49 -8.32 4.61
N PRO A 249 -20.50 -9.67 4.70
CA PRO A 249 -21.45 -10.39 5.55
C PRO A 249 -21.45 -9.95 7.01
N TRP A 250 -20.27 -9.69 7.57
CA TRP A 250 -20.12 -9.18 8.92
C TRP A 250 -20.69 -7.77 9.07
N GLN A 251 -20.25 -6.81 8.24
CA GLN A 251 -20.68 -5.41 8.29
C GLN A 251 -22.18 -5.24 8.06
N LEU A 252 -22.77 -6.01 7.15
CA LEU A 252 -24.21 -5.95 6.84
C LEU A 252 -25.07 -6.83 7.74
N GLY A 253 -24.46 -7.56 8.67
CA GLY A 253 -25.20 -8.43 9.56
C GLY A 253 -25.93 -9.58 8.84
N LEU A 254 -25.41 -10.10 7.73
CA LEU A 254 -26.13 -11.06 6.89
C LEU A 254 -26.33 -12.44 7.55
N GLU A 255 -27.54 -12.97 7.43
CA GLU A 255 -27.89 -14.36 7.72
C GLU A 255 -27.36 -15.32 6.63
N PRO A 256 -27.10 -16.61 6.95
CA PRO A 256 -26.47 -17.57 6.04
C PRO A 256 -27.05 -17.60 4.62
N GLU A 257 -28.38 -17.57 4.48
CA GLU A 257 -29.06 -17.62 3.18
C GLU A 257 -28.74 -16.40 2.31
N ARG A 258 -28.55 -15.24 2.94
CA ARG A 258 -28.20 -13.98 2.25
C ARG A 258 -26.71 -13.87 1.95
N ARG A 259 -25.87 -14.76 2.48
CA ARG A 259 -24.42 -14.83 2.17
C ARG A 259 -24.15 -15.61 0.88
N ALA A 260 -25.03 -16.54 0.51
CA ALA A 260 -24.82 -17.43 -0.64
C ALA A 260 -24.46 -16.69 -1.96
N PRO A 261 -25.10 -15.57 -2.32
CA PRO A 261 -24.71 -14.80 -3.52
C PRO A 261 -23.28 -14.27 -3.44
N TYR A 262 -22.85 -13.79 -2.27
CA TYR A 262 -21.49 -13.27 -2.05
C TYR A 262 -20.43 -14.38 -2.09
N LEU A 263 -20.73 -15.53 -1.50
CA LEU A 263 -19.87 -16.72 -1.59
C LEU A 263 -19.69 -17.15 -3.06
N ALA A 264 -20.78 -17.24 -3.82
CA ALA A 264 -20.73 -17.60 -5.24
C ALA A 264 -19.98 -16.58 -6.10
N ALA A 265 -20.10 -15.29 -5.78
CA ALA A 265 -19.37 -14.21 -6.44
C ALA A 265 -17.86 -14.31 -6.18
N ALA A 266 -17.44 -14.58 -4.94
CA ALA A 266 -16.04 -14.80 -4.58
C ALA A 266 -15.47 -16.06 -5.26
N ASP A 267 -16.26 -17.13 -5.36
CA ASP A 267 -15.83 -18.37 -6.02
C ASP A 267 -15.62 -18.20 -7.52
N ARG A 268 -16.45 -17.38 -8.16
CA ARG A 268 -16.26 -16.98 -9.55
C ARG A 268 -14.99 -16.16 -9.72
N LEU A 269 -14.74 -15.22 -8.82
CA LEU A 269 -13.52 -14.39 -8.85
C LEU A 269 -12.26 -15.25 -8.75
N ASP A 270 -12.26 -16.24 -7.87
CA ASP A 270 -11.15 -17.19 -7.71
C ASP A 270 -10.94 -18.09 -8.94
N ALA A 271 -12.03 -18.52 -9.58
CA ALA A 271 -11.97 -19.42 -10.75
C ALA A 271 -11.59 -18.71 -12.04
N GLU A 272 -12.18 -17.54 -12.30
CA GLU A 272 -12.05 -16.83 -13.59
C GLU A 272 -10.93 -15.79 -13.59
N ARG A 273 -10.43 -15.39 -12.41
CA ARG A 273 -9.50 -14.27 -12.24
C ARG A 273 -10.03 -12.98 -12.88
N GLY A 274 -11.34 -12.77 -12.77
CA GLY A 274 -12.01 -11.58 -13.28
C GLY A 274 -11.50 -10.30 -12.61
N ASN A 275 -11.58 -9.17 -13.31
CA ASN A 275 -11.28 -7.84 -12.74
C ASN A 275 -12.54 -7.13 -12.27
N GLU A 276 -13.72 -7.71 -12.47
CA GLU A 276 -15.00 -7.15 -12.06
C GLU A 276 -15.93 -8.22 -11.52
N VAL A 277 -16.77 -7.83 -10.57
CA VAL A 277 -17.82 -8.69 -10.03
C VAL A 277 -19.02 -7.85 -9.62
N GLU A 278 -20.22 -8.36 -9.89
CA GLU A 278 -21.47 -7.76 -9.46
C GLU A 278 -22.24 -8.76 -8.59
N VAL A 279 -22.70 -8.30 -7.43
CA VAL A 279 -23.45 -9.11 -6.47
C VAL A 279 -24.42 -8.22 -5.70
N GLU A 280 -25.68 -8.63 -5.59
CA GLU A 280 -26.73 -7.89 -4.86
C GLU A 280 -26.80 -6.39 -5.25
N GLY A 281 -26.60 -6.07 -6.54
CA GLY A 281 -26.62 -4.70 -7.06
C GLY A 281 -25.38 -3.86 -6.75
N ARG A 282 -24.36 -4.44 -6.12
CA ARG A 282 -23.05 -3.83 -5.85
C ARG A 282 -22.07 -4.26 -6.92
N ARG A 283 -21.36 -3.31 -7.53
CA ARG A 283 -20.36 -3.59 -8.57
C ARG A 283 -18.98 -3.22 -8.06
N PHE A 284 -18.07 -4.18 -8.11
CA PHE A 284 -16.68 -4.04 -7.71
C PHE A 284 -15.77 -4.19 -8.91
N ARG A 285 -14.63 -3.51 -8.89
CA ARG A 285 -13.57 -3.62 -9.89
C ARG A 285 -12.20 -3.65 -9.21
N VAL A 286 -11.31 -4.50 -9.69
CA VAL A 286 -9.87 -4.40 -9.42
C VAL A 286 -9.32 -3.26 -10.27
N VAL A 287 -8.70 -2.28 -9.63
CA VAL A 287 -8.21 -1.06 -10.26
C VAL A 287 -6.70 -0.93 -10.10
N ARG A 288 -6.07 -0.35 -11.12
CA ARG A 288 -4.64 -0.09 -11.16
C ARG A 288 -4.32 1.30 -10.60
N ILE A 289 -3.39 1.35 -9.66
CA ILE A 289 -3.00 2.55 -8.91
C ILE A 289 -1.57 2.96 -9.27
N GLU A 290 -1.44 4.19 -9.76
CA GLU A 290 -0.15 4.86 -9.95
C GLU A 290 0.27 5.50 -8.63
N ARG A 291 1.55 5.39 -8.28
CA ARG A 291 2.10 5.97 -7.05
C ARG A 291 3.28 6.87 -7.37
N LEU A 292 3.23 8.11 -6.89
CA LEU A 292 4.28 9.11 -7.09
C LEU A 292 4.85 9.57 -5.75
N VAL A 293 6.15 9.42 -5.56
CA VAL A 293 6.89 10.09 -4.49
C VAL A 293 7.45 11.39 -5.03
N ARG A 294 7.13 12.52 -4.42
CA ARG A 294 7.72 13.81 -4.80
C ARG A 294 9.15 13.92 -4.25
N ILE A 295 10.06 14.51 -5.01
CA ILE A 295 11.48 14.69 -4.65
C ILE A 295 11.88 16.16 -4.75
N GLY A 296 12.52 16.66 -3.69
CA GLY A 296 13.13 17.98 -3.61
C GLY A 296 14.66 17.92 -3.54
N PRO A 297 15.32 19.06 -3.31
CA PRO A 297 16.78 19.13 -3.14
C PRO A 297 17.30 18.27 -1.98
N ASP A 298 16.50 18.12 -0.93
CA ASP A 298 16.82 17.35 0.27
C ASP A 298 16.24 15.92 0.25
N GLY A 299 15.84 15.43 -0.93
CA GLY A 299 15.32 14.06 -1.08
C GLY A 299 13.80 13.96 -1.13
N PRO A 300 13.24 12.79 -0.77
CA PRO A 300 11.81 12.53 -0.88
C PRO A 300 11.01 13.35 0.11
N GLU A 301 9.82 13.74 -0.33
CA GLU A 301 8.82 14.42 0.49
C GLU A 301 8.41 13.53 1.66
N GLY A 302 8.43 14.09 2.86
CA GLY A 302 7.93 13.44 4.08
C GLY A 302 6.42 13.65 4.28
N PRO A 303 5.89 13.25 5.45
CA PRO A 303 4.51 13.56 5.83
C PRO A 303 4.20 15.06 5.76
N ARG A 304 2.97 15.37 5.35
CA ARG A 304 2.44 16.73 5.35
C ARG A 304 1.67 17.00 6.64
N PRO A 305 1.59 18.26 7.10
CA PRO A 305 0.76 18.63 8.25
C PRO A 305 -0.71 18.22 8.12
N SER A 306 -1.26 18.22 6.90
CA SER A 306 -2.64 17.80 6.63
C SER A 306 -2.85 16.30 6.43
N ASP A 307 -1.78 15.49 6.45
CA ASP A 307 -1.95 14.04 6.37
C ASP A 307 -2.54 13.50 7.69
N PRO A 308 -3.60 12.68 7.66
CA PRO A 308 -4.18 12.12 8.88
C PRO A 308 -3.19 11.23 9.63
N ASP A 309 -2.90 11.58 10.88
CA ASP A 309 -1.98 10.84 11.75
C ASP A 309 -2.64 10.59 13.12
N PRO A 310 -3.71 9.77 13.16
CA PRO A 310 -4.55 9.63 14.36
C PRO A 310 -3.88 8.82 15.47
N GLN A 311 -2.89 7.98 15.12
CA GLN A 311 -2.22 7.08 16.06
C GLN A 311 -0.95 7.74 16.61
N PRO A 312 -0.84 7.94 17.93
CA PRO A 312 0.43 8.39 18.52
C PRO A 312 1.45 7.24 18.54
N PRO A 313 2.72 7.49 18.92
CA PRO A 313 3.71 6.44 19.09
C PRO A 313 3.26 5.32 20.04
N VAL A 314 3.70 4.07 19.79
CA VAL A 314 3.17 2.87 20.46
C VAL A 314 3.24 2.92 21.98
N MET A 315 4.31 3.48 22.56
CA MET A 315 4.42 3.57 24.03
C MET A 315 3.52 4.67 24.60
N VAL A 316 3.25 5.73 23.83
CA VAL A 316 2.24 6.73 24.20
C VAL A 316 0.83 6.13 24.14
N GLN A 317 0.55 5.24 23.19
CA GLN A 317 -0.70 4.47 23.16
C GLN A 317 -0.82 3.59 24.40
N HIS A 318 0.25 2.86 24.75
CA HIS A 318 0.29 2.00 25.93
C HIS A 318 0.04 2.80 27.23
N GLU A 319 0.73 3.92 27.45
CA GLU A 319 0.50 4.76 28.62
C GLU A 319 -0.95 5.27 28.71
N ARG A 320 -1.55 5.67 27.58
CA ARG A 320 -2.95 6.08 27.55
C ARG A 320 -3.88 4.92 27.89
N ALA A 321 -3.64 3.75 27.33
CA ALA A 321 -4.44 2.56 27.58
C ALA A 321 -4.37 2.14 29.06
N VAL A 322 -3.19 2.20 29.69
CA VAL A 322 -3.01 1.97 31.12
C VAL A 322 -3.76 3.03 31.94
N ALA A 323 -3.61 4.32 31.60
CA ALA A 323 -4.29 5.41 32.29
C ALA A 323 -5.83 5.35 32.18
N GLU A 324 -6.34 4.83 31.06
CA GLU A 324 -7.77 4.60 30.82
C GLU A 324 -8.27 3.28 31.43
N GLY A 325 -7.36 2.46 31.99
CA GLY A 325 -7.69 1.16 32.57
C GLY A 325 -8.09 0.10 31.54
N LEU A 326 -7.71 0.30 30.27
CA LEU A 326 -7.93 -0.66 29.18
C LEU A 326 -6.91 -1.80 29.19
N ILE A 327 -5.73 -1.55 29.76
CA ILE A 327 -4.67 -2.52 30.02
C ILE A 327 -4.37 -2.43 31.51
N SER A 328 -4.34 -3.55 32.21
CA SER A 328 -3.94 -3.54 33.62
C SER A 328 -2.40 -3.53 33.74
N GLU A 329 -1.84 -2.84 34.74
CA GLU A 329 -0.39 -2.85 35.00
C GLU A 329 0.13 -4.28 35.34
N ASP A 330 -0.79 -5.15 35.77
CA ASP A 330 -0.58 -6.55 36.11
C ASP A 330 -1.14 -7.50 35.02
N ASP A 331 -1.38 -7.03 33.79
CA ASP A 331 -1.96 -7.87 32.73
C ASP A 331 -1.03 -9.05 32.46
N ASP A 332 -1.46 -10.22 32.92
CA ASP A 332 -0.88 -11.50 32.56
C ASP A 332 -1.07 -11.62 31.04
N GLU A 333 0.01 -11.55 30.25
CA GLU A 333 -0.04 -11.66 28.78
C GLU A 333 -0.76 -12.95 28.31
N ASP A 334 -0.91 -13.92 29.22
CA ASP A 334 -1.58 -15.21 29.03
C ASP A 334 -3.08 -15.23 29.44
N ALA A 335 -3.66 -14.12 29.92
CA ALA A 335 -5.07 -14.06 30.28
C ALA A 335 -5.98 -14.17 29.02
N PRO A 336 -7.06 -14.98 29.04
CA PRO A 336 -7.93 -15.14 27.88
C PRO A 336 -8.61 -13.82 27.51
N ILE A 337 -8.39 -13.35 26.28
CA ILE A 337 -9.10 -12.17 25.74
C ILE A 337 -10.58 -12.53 25.56
N GLU A 338 -11.46 -11.94 26.38
CA GLU A 338 -12.91 -12.07 26.20
C GLU A 338 -13.37 -11.25 24.99
N LEU A 339 -13.66 -11.93 23.89
CA LEU A 339 -14.17 -11.28 22.68
C LEU A 339 -15.65 -10.91 22.85
N ASP A 340 -15.99 -9.65 22.55
CA ASP A 340 -17.38 -9.22 22.47
C ASP A 340 -18.16 -10.02 21.39
N GLU A 341 -19.49 -9.93 21.40
CA GLU A 341 -20.35 -10.67 20.47
C GLU A 341 -20.05 -10.38 18.99
N ASN A 342 -19.78 -9.12 18.66
CA ASN A 342 -19.49 -8.69 17.29
C ASN A 342 -18.15 -9.24 16.82
N THR A 343 -17.14 -9.21 17.69
CA THR A 343 -15.81 -9.75 17.43
C THR A 343 -15.83 -11.29 17.31
N ARG A 344 -16.62 -11.98 18.15
CA ARG A 344 -16.86 -13.43 18.01
C ARG A 344 -17.52 -13.79 16.69
N ARG A 345 -18.48 -12.98 16.22
CA ARG A 345 -19.12 -13.18 14.91
C ARG A 345 -18.11 -13.04 13.77
N LEU A 346 -17.25 -12.03 13.81
CA LEU A 346 -16.20 -11.85 12.81
C LEU A 346 -15.22 -13.03 12.81
N ALA A 347 -14.77 -13.45 13.99
CA ALA A 347 -13.87 -14.60 14.15
C ALA A 347 -14.49 -15.90 13.59
N ALA A 348 -15.78 -16.14 13.83
CA ALA A 348 -16.49 -17.31 13.29
C ALA A 348 -16.48 -17.33 11.75
N LEU A 349 -16.70 -16.18 11.09
CA LEU A 349 -16.64 -16.07 9.63
C LEU A 349 -15.23 -16.32 9.08
N PHE A 350 -14.20 -15.81 9.76
CA PHE A 350 -12.82 -16.11 9.38
C PHE A 350 -12.50 -17.60 9.51
N HIS A 351 -12.88 -18.24 10.61
CA HIS A 351 -12.65 -19.68 10.80
C HIS A 351 -13.38 -20.53 9.76
N GLU A 352 -14.60 -20.13 9.36
CA GLU A 352 -15.33 -20.77 8.27
C GLU A 352 -14.56 -20.70 6.94
N GLU A 353 -14.05 -19.51 6.58
CA GLU A 353 -13.25 -19.35 5.35
C GLU A 353 -11.90 -20.08 5.42
N GLU A 354 -11.24 -20.11 6.59
CA GLU A 354 -10.00 -20.88 6.78
C GLU A 354 -10.23 -22.38 6.65
N ALA A 355 -11.31 -22.92 7.22
CA ALA A 355 -11.70 -24.32 7.07
C ALA A 355 -11.95 -24.66 5.59
N ARG A 356 -12.73 -23.83 4.90
CA ARG A 356 -13.01 -23.97 3.47
C ARG A 356 -11.72 -23.96 2.63
N ARG A 357 -10.80 -23.03 2.88
CA ARG A 357 -9.51 -22.98 2.17
C ARG A 357 -8.68 -24.23 2.38
N ARG A 358 -8.63 -24.75 3.62
CA ARG A 358 -7.92 -26.00 3.93
C ARG A 358 -8.51 -27.18 3.17
N GLU A 359 -9.83 -27.30 3.10
CA GLU A 359 -10.51 -28.35 2.33
C GLU A 359 -10.22 -28.25 0.83
N LEU A 360 -10.30 -27.05 0.24
CA LEU A 360 -9.97 -26.85 -1.18
C LEU A 360 -8.52 -27.20 -1.50
N LEU A 361 -7.58 -26.83 -0.63
CA LEU A 361 -6.17 -27.19 -0.78
C LEU A 361 -5.95 -28.70 -0.68
N ALA A 362 -6.65 -29.38 0.23
CA ALA A 362 -6.59 -30.84 0.34
C ALA A 362 -7.10 -31.51 -0.95
N GLN A 363 -8.26 -31.10 -1.46
CA GLN A 363 -8.83 -31.63 -2.71
C GLN A 363 -7.95 -31.35 -3.94
N ARG A 364 -7.23 -30.22 -3.98
CA ARG A 364 -6.26 -29.93 -5.05
C ARG A 364 -5.05 -30.85 -4.98
N ARG A 365 -4.53 -31.10 -3.77
CA ARG A 365 -3.40 -32.02 -3.55
C ARG A 365 -3.74 -33.47 -3.91
N GLU A 366 -4.96 -33.91 -3.63
CA GLU A 366 -5.44 -35.24 -4.03
C GLU A 366 -5.55 -35.36 -5.55
N ARG A 367 -6.21 -34.39 -6.22
CA ARG A 367 -6.32 -34.36 -7.68
C ARG A 367 -4.97 -34.26 -8.42
N GLY A 368 -3.97 -33.61 -7.82
CA GLY A 368 -2.62 -33.52 -8.37
C GLY A 368 -1.73 -34.74 -8.12
N ARG A 369 -2.17 -35.71 -7.31
CA ARG A 369 -1.47 -37.00 -7.08
C ARG A 369 -1.96 -38.12 -8.00
N ASP A 370 -3.16 -37.98 -8.54
CA ASP A 370 -3.80 -38.94 -9.45
C ASP A 370 -3.57 -38.61 -10.94
N ALA A 371 -2.80 -37.55 -11.24
CA ALA A 371 -2.36 -37.13 -12.57
C ALA A 371 -0.84 -37.27 -12.67
#